data_AF-A0A194V3W5-F1
#
_entry.id   AF-A0A194V3W5-F1
#
_cell.length_a   1.000
_cell.length_b   1.000
_cell.length_c   1.000
_cell.angle_alpha   90.00
_cell.angle_beta   90.00
_cell.angle_gamma   90.00
#
_symmetry.space_group_name_H-M   'P 1'
#
loop_
_entity.id
_entity.type
_entity.pdbx_description
1 polymer ?
#
loop_
_entity_poly.entity_id
_entity_poly.type
_entity_poly.pdbx_seq_one_letter_code
_entity_poly.pdbx_strand_id
1 'polypeptide(L)'
;MGEYAQYSEFVSEYPKLGNLDKVGIVERRRIFDEIEATLPLRTVPDDVKDNQLVVQTFTIKARDGHDIPVRSYIPKTSKPLKSRPLLVYLHAGGFLFGDLESGDLNCRVLATRLDISILNVGYRLAPKWLFPTGLNDSYDATVWAAHNAEEHLSASPTAGFLVGGISSGANFAGVIAYTARDSGLTPPITGLFISIPVCLMPQAYHLLDPETRGQLLSLEQNAENPLLTRKSLMDIQGQTLRLLAGRPPDLIPT
;
A
#
# COMPACT_ATOMS: atom_id res chain seq x y z
N MET A 1 5.47 25.40 -12.11
CA MET A 1 4.64 26.07 -11.09
C MET A 1 3.14 25.67 -11.16
N GLY A 2 2.71 24.72 -12.00
CA GLY A 2 1.28 24.39 -12.18
C GLY A 2 0.67 23.35 -11.23
N GLU A 3 1.38 22.25 -10.92
CA GLU A 3 0.85 21.19 -10.04
C GLU A 3 0.92 21.52 -8.55
N TYR A 4 1.96 22.27 -8.14
CA TYR A 4 2.10 22.74 -6.76
C TYR A 4 0.98 23.70 -6.34
N ALA A 5 0.39 24.45 -7.28
CA ALA A 5 -0.68 25.41 -6.99
C ALA A 5 -1.97 24.71 -6.55
N GLN A 6 -2.42 23.69 -7.29
CA GLN A 6 -3.61 22.88 -6.94
C GLN A 6 -3.44 22.18 -5.58
N TYR A 7 -2.21 21.76 -5.29
CA TYR A 7 -1.89 21.09 -4.04
C TYR A 7 -1.83 22.04 -2.85
N SER A 8 -1.22 23.21 -3.02
CA SER A 8 -1.22 24.26 -1.99
C SER A 8 -2.63 24.76 -1.70
N GLU A 9 -3.49 24.85 -2.72
CA GLU A 9 -4.91 25.18 -2.59
C GLU A 9 -5.64 24.11 -1.78
N PHE A 10 -5.48 22.83 -2.11
CA PHE A 10 -6.04 21.71 -1.33
C PHE A 10 -5.63 21.78 0.14
N VAL A 11 -4.35 21.94 0.46
CA VAL A 11 -3.91 22.02 1.86
C VAL A 11 -4.48 23.26 2.56
N SER A 12 -4.63 24.37 1.84
CA SER A 12 -5.24 25.57 2.41
C SER A 12 -6.71 25.35 2.83
N GLU A 13 -7.43 24.46 2.13
CA GLU A 13 -8.79 24.04 2.49
C GLU A 13 -8.82 23.12 3.71
N TYR A 14 -7.70 22.45 4.03
CA TYR A 14 -7.55 21.53 5.17
C TYR A 14 -6.37 21.91 6.10
N PRO A 15 -6.47 23.01 6.89
CA PRO A 15 -5.35 23.53 7.69
C PRO A 15 -4.75 22.56 8.72
N LYS A 16 -5.48 21.51 9.10
CA LYS A 16 -4.99 20.42 9.97
C LYS A 16 -3.86 19.63 9.29
N LEU A 17 -3.89 19.46 7.97
CA LEU A 17 -2.85 18.75 7.20
C LEU A 17 -1.50 19.45 7.28
N GLY A 18 -1.50 20.78 7.14
CA GLY A 18 -0.27 21.59 7.25
C GLY A 18 0.37 21.59 8.65
N ASN A 19 -0.27 20.99 9.65
CA ASN A 19 0.23 20.89 11.02
C ASN A 19 0.49 19.44 11.48
N LEU A 20 0.49 18.45 10.58
CA LEU A 20 0.70 17.04 10.94
C LEU A 20 1.99 16.84 11.75
N ASP A 21 3.04 17.58 11.42
CA ASP A 21 4.33 17.57 12.12
C ASP A 21 4.27 17.94 13.59
N LYS A 22 3.23 18.67 14.02
CA LYS A 22 3.09 19.18 15.39
C LYS A 22 2.32 18.23 16.31
N VAL A 23 1.79 17.13 15.76
CA VAL A 23 1.02 16.14 16.50
C VAL A 23 1.67 14.76 16.45
N GLY A 24 1.39 13.94 17.47
CA GLY A 24 1.86 12.55 17.55
C GLY A 24 1.15 11.62 16.57
N ILE A 25 1.70 10.43 16.34
CA ILE A 25 1.25 9.52 15.27
C ILE A 25 -0.22 9.09 15.37
N VAL A 26 -0.74 8.92 16.60
CA VAL A 26 -2.15 8.56 16.83
C VAL A 26 -3.08 9.68 16.36
N GLU A 27 -2.73 10.93 16.68
CA GLU A 27 -3.52 12.08 16.24
C GLU A 27 -3.36 12.34 14.75
N ARG A 28 -2.19 12.07 14.15
CA ARG A 28 -2.03 12.09 12.69
C ARG A 28 -2.99 11.12 12.01
N ARG A 29 -3.08 9.88 12.51
CA ARG A 29 -4.04 8.89 11.99
C ARG A 29 -5.46 9.43 12.03
N ARG A 30 -5.87 9.97 13.20
CA ARG A 30 -7.21 10.55 13.37
C ARG A 30 -7.47 11.68 12.38
N ILE A 31 -6.51 12.58 12.17
CA ILE A 31 -6.62 13.70 11.21
C ILE A 31 -6.73 13.17 9.77
N PHE A 32 -5.92 12.18 9.38
CA PHE A 32 -6.01 11.57 8.06
C PHE A 32 -7.37 10.90 7.84
N ASP A 33 -7.81 10.07 8.77
CA ASP A 33 -9.10 9.36 8.69
C ASP A 33 -10.27 10.37 8.63
N GLU A 34 -10.24 11.44 9.45
CA GLU A 34 -11.23 12.53 9.41
C GLU A 34 -11.28 13.20 8.04
N ILE A 35 -10.12 13.57 7.50
CA ILE A 35 -10.06 14.31 6.25
C ILE A 35 -10.46 13.42 5.09
N GLU A 36 -9.95 12.19 5.02
CA GLU A 36 -10.35 11.20 4.00
C GLU A 36 -11.86 11.00 3.99
N ALA A 37 -12.52 10.97 5.16
CA ALA A 37 -13.97 10.90 5.27
C ALA A 37 -14.72 12.16 4.81
N THR A 38 -14.08 13.33 4.81
CA THR A 38 -14.66 14.60 4.30
C THR A 38 -14.37 14.88 2.84
N LEU A 39 -13.39 14.20 2.25
CA LEU A 39 -13.10 14.36 0.84
C LEU A 39 -14.31 13.87 0.03
N PRO A 40 -14.74 14.59 -1.02
CA PRO A 40 -15.73 14.05 -1.91
C PRO A 40 -15.25 12.69 -2.38
N LEU A 41 -16.14 11.69 -2.36
CA LEU A 41 -15.84 10.38 -2.92
C LEU A 41 -15.18 10.62 -4.28
N ARG A 42 -13.95 10.13 -4.42
CA ARG A 42 -13.20 10.26 -5.67
C ARG A 42 -14.14 9.82 -6.78
N THR A 43 -14.33 10.69 -7.78
CA THR A 43 -15.28 10.45 -8.85
C THR A 43 -14.97 9.10 -9.47
N VAL A 44 -15.90 8.16 -9.30
CA VAL A 44 -15.82 6.87 -9.97
C VAL A 44 -15.92 7.19 -11.46
N PRO A 45 -14.93 6.79 -12.29
CA PRO A 45 -15.00 7.04 -13.72
C PRO A 45 -16.31 6.46 -14.29
N ASP A 46 -16.93 7.16 -15.24
CA ASP A 46 -18.24 6.76 -15.82
C ASP A 46 -18.24 5.34 -16.42
N ASP A 47 -17.06 4.86 -16.81
CA ASP A 47 -16.83 3.51 -17.34
C ASP A 47 -16.78 2.41 -16.26
N VAL A 48 -16.70 2.78 -14.99
CA VAL A 48 -16.65 1.86 -13.83
C VAL A 48 -18.02 1.83 -13.15
N LYS A 49 -18.82 0.83 -13.50
CA LYS A 49 -20.18 0.63 -12.98
C LYS A 49 -20.20 -0.48 -11.95
N ASP A 50 -20.94 -0.28 -10.86
CA ASP A 50 -21.04 -1.26 -9.76
C ASP A 50 -21.55 -2.64 -10.21
N ASN A 51 -22.38 -2.68 -11.25
CA ASN A 51 -22.93 -3.94 -11.75
C ASN A 51 -21.92 -4.79 -12.53
N GLN A 52 -20.71 -4.30 -12.84
CA GLN A 52 -19.67 -5.02 -13.59
C GLN A 52 -18.82 -5.94 -12.71
N LEU A 53 -18.86 -5.77 -11.39
CA LEU A 53 -18.03 -6.51 -10.46
C LEU A 53 -18.88 -7.33 -9.49
N VAL A 54 -18.32 -8.44 -9.01
CA VAL A 54 -18.74 -9.09 -7.76
C VAL A 54 -17.70 -8.73 -6.72
N VAL A 55 -18.14 -8.06 -5.65
CA VAL A 55 -17.27 -7.60 -4.56
C VAL A 55 -17.66 -8.33 -3.29
N GLN A 56 -16.70 -9.00 -2.66
CA GLN A 56 -16.94 -9.78 -1.44
C GLN A 56 -15.84 -9.51 -0.42
N THR A 57 -16.23 -9.26 0.83
CA THR A 57 -15.30 -9.12 1.96
C THR A 57 -15.36 -10.39 2.81
N PHE A 58 -14.20 -10.94 3.15
CA PHE A 58 -14.07 -12.15 3.96
C PHE A 58 -12.72 -12.10 4.71
N THR A 59 -12.43 -13.13 5.52
CA THR A 59 -11.15 -13.24 6.22
C THR A 59 -10.36 -14.46 5.76
N ILE A 60 -9.04 -14.34 5.83
CA ILE A 60 -8.10 -15.44 5.64
C ILE A 60 -7.17 -15.52 6.86
N LYS A 61 -6.56 -16.69 7.09
CA LYS A 61 -5.69 -16.89 8.25
C LYS A 61 -4.25 -16.47 7.95
N ALA A 62 -3.72 -15.59 8.79
CA ALA A 62 -2.29 -15.34 8.90
C ALA A 62 -1.57 -16.54 9.55
N ARG A 63 -0.25 -16.59 9.40
CA ARG A 63 0.61 -17.61 10.03
C ARG A 63 0.53 -17.69 11.56
N ASP A 64 0.13 -16.61 12.22
CA ASP A 64 -0.09 -16.54 13.67
C ASP A 64 -1.55 -16.78 14.08
N GLY A 65 -2.40 -17.17 13.14
CA GLY A 65 -3.83 -17.44 13.35
C GLY A 65 -4.72 -16.21 13.31
N HIS A 66 -4.16 -15.00 13.12
CA HIS A 66 -4.94 -13.78 12.97
C HIS A 66 -5.85 -13.85 11.72
N ASP A 67 -7.06 -13.29 11.83
CA ASP A 67 -7.97 -13.12 10.71
C ASP A 67 -7.60 -11.85 9.93
N ILE A 68 -6.97 -12.01 8.77
CA ILE A 68 -6.66 -10.91 7.86
C ILE A 68 -7.94 -10.59 7.06
N PRO A 69 -8.51 -9.38 7.18
CA PRO A 69 -9.62 -8.98 6.32
C PRO A 69 -9.12 -8.78 4.89
N VAL A 70 -9.83 -9.35 3.93
CA VAL A 70 -9.56 -9.22 2.51
C VAL A 70 -10.83 -8.91 1.74
N ARG A 71 -10.68 -8.27 0.58
CA ARG A 71 -11.80 -7.99 -0.32
C ARG A 71 -11.46 -8.43 -1.74
N SER A 72 -12.29 -9.27 -2.32
CA SER A 72 -12.18 -9.67 -3.71
C SER A 72 -12.97 -8.74 -4.62
N TYR A 73 -12.43 -8.49 -5.82
CA TYR A 73 -13.10 -7.78 -6.91
C TYR A 73 -13.01 -8.66 -8.15
N ILE A 74 -14.15 -9.20 -8.57
CA ILE A 74 -14.21 -10.20 -9.64
C ILE A 74 -15.02 -9.59 -10.80
N PRO A 75 -14.40 -9.38 -11.97
CA PRO A 75 -15.12 -8.94 -13.16
C PRO A 75 -16.18 -9.95 -13.59
N LYS A 76 -17.40 -9.44 -13.89
CA LYS A 76 -18.45 -10.20 -14.55
C LYS A 76 -18.16 -10.27 -16.05
N THR A 77 -17.32 -11.22 -16.42
CA THR A 77 -16.86 -11.44 -17.79
C THR A 77 -17.29 -12.82 -18.28
N SER A 78 -17.55 -12.94 -19.58
CA SER A 78 -17.78 -14.25 -20.23
C SER A 78 -16.46 -14.94 -20.61
N LYS A 79 -15.31 -14.30 -20.37
CA LYS A 79 -14.01 -14.88 -20.68
C LYS A 79 -13.76 -16.15 -19.86
N PRO A 80 -13.05 -17.14 -20.43
CA PRO A 80 -12.69 -18.35 -19.69
C PRO A 80 -11.85 -18.03 -18.45
N LEU A 81 -12.05 -18.79 -17.37
CA LEU A 81 -11.27 -18.68 -16.13
C LEU A 81 -9.75 -18.69 -16.37
N LYS A 82 -9.30 -19.56 -17.28
CA LYS A 82 -7.89 -19.72 -17.68
C LYS A 82 -7.26 -18.49 -18.34
N SER A 83 -8.06 -17.45 -18.63
CA SER A 83 -7.59 -16.19 -19.21
C SER A 83 -7.67 -15.01 -18.23
N ARG A 84 -8.10 -15.25 -16.99
CA ARG A 84 -8.30 -14.17 -16.01
C ARG A 84 -7.11 -14.10 -15.04
N PRO A 85 -6.24 -13.08 -15.15
CA PRO A 85 -5.12 -12.91 -14.25
C PRO A 85 -5.59 -12.56 -12.83
N LEU A 86 -4.67 -12.64 -11.88
CA LEU A 86 -4.85 -12.28 -10.48
C LEU A 86 -3.91 -11.14 -10.10
N LEU A 87 -4.42 -10.14 -9.37
CA LEU A 87 -3.62 -9.13 -8.68
C LEU A 87 -3.89 -9.19 -7.18
N VAL A 88 -2.85 -9.36 -6.37
CA VAL A 88 -2.90 -9.07 -4.93
C VAL A 88 -2.55 -7.60 -4.74
N TYR A 89 -3.51 -6.82 -4.26
CA TYR A 89 -3.39 -5.36 -4.10
C TYR A 89 -3.12 -4.99 -2.65
N LEU A 90 -2.13 -4.12 -2.43
CA LEU A 90 -1.67 -3.62 -1.14
C LEU A 90 -1.84 -2.09 -1.10
N HIS A 91 -2.58 -1.59 -0.10
CA HIS A 91 -2.92 -0.17 -0.01
C HIS A 91 -1.72 0.72 0.37
N ALA A 92 -1.87 2.03 0.16
CA ALA A 92 -0.93 3.03 0.64
C ALA A 92 -1.17 3.36 2.14
N GLY A 93 -0.37 4.26 2.70
CA GLY A 93 -0.58 4.74 4.07
C GLY A 93 0.66 4.65 4.97
N GLY A 94 1.85 4.56 4.39
CA GLY A 94 3.12 4.67 5.13
C GLY A 94 3.26 3.63 6.25
N PHE A 95 2.64 2.44 6.08
CA PHE A 95 2.59 1.35 7.07
C PHE A 95 1.76 1.65 8.34
N LEU A 96 1.17 2.83 8.43
CA LEU A 96 0.51 3.38 9.62
C LEU A 96 -0.99 3.62 9.41
N PHE A 97 -1.39 3.81 8.14
CA PHE A 97 -2.72 4.23 7.72
C PHE A 97 -3.26 3.34 6.60
N GLY A 98 -4.56 3.53 6.32
CA GLY A 98 -5.29 2.88 5.24
C GLY A 98 -5.93 1.56 5.64
N ASP A 99 -6.85 1.11 4.80
CA ASP A 99 -7.55 -0.16 4.93
C ASP A 99 -8.09 -0.63 3.57
N LEU A 100 -9.09 -1.52 3.59
CA LEU A 100 -9.76 -2.00 2.39
C LEU A 100 -10.50 -0.88 1.63
N GLU A 101 -11.00 0.15 2.32
CA GLU A 101 -11.72 1.26 1.70
C GLU A 101 -10.76 2.20 0.97
N SER A 102 -9.59 2.51 1.55
CA SER A 102 -8.58 3.37 0.89
C SER A 102 -8.09 2.78 -0.44
N GLY A 103 -8.13 1.46 -0.60
CA GLY A 103 -7.79 0.75 -1.84
C GLY A 103 -8.96 0.53 -2.81
N ASP A 104 -10.20 0.78 -2.39
CA ASP A 104 -11.41 0.27 -3.04
C ASP A 104 -11.59 0.79 -4.47
N LEU A 105 -11.49 2.11 -4.65
CA LEU A 105 -11.64 2.72 -5.97
C LEU A 105 -10.57 2.22 -6.95
N ASN A 106 -9.32 2.12 -6.52
CA ASN A 106 -8.24 1.63 -7.38
C ASN A 106 -8.51 0.18 -7.81
N CYS A 107 -8.96 -0.67 -6.87
CA CYS A 107 -9.31 -2.04 -7.18
C CYS A 107 -10.48 -2.12 -8.17
N ARG A 108 -11.52 -1.30 -8.00
CA ARG A 108 -12.65 -1.26 -8.95
C ARG A 108 -12.22 -0.82 -10.34
N VAL A 109 -11.44 0.25 -10.44
CA VAL A 109 -10.94 0.78 -11.72
C VAL A 109 -10.06 -0.26 -12.41
N LEU A 110 -9.11 -0.87 -11.69
CA LEU A 110 -8.20 -1.86 -12.26
C LEU A 110 -8.95 -3.13 -12.67
N ALA A 111 -9.82 -3.66 -11.81
CA ALA A 111 -10.60 -4.86 -12.09
C ALA A 111 -11.47 -4.67 -13.35
N THR A 112 -12.19 -3.54 -13.44
CA THR A 112 -13.06 -3.24 -14.58
C THR A 112 -12.27 -3.03 -15.88
N ARG A 113 -11.21 -2.22 -15.86
CA ARG A 113 -10.51 -1.83 -17.09
C ARG A 113 -9.57 -2.90 -17.62
N LEU A 114 -9.01 -3.73 -16.74
CA LEU A 114 -8.04 -4.75 -17.11
C LEU A 114 -8.64 -6.16 -17.15
N ASP A 115 -9.92 -6.32 -16.77
CA ASP A 115 -10.59 -7.61 -16.65
C ASP A 115 -9.77 -8.61 -15.80
N ILE A 116 -9.29 -8.12 -14.66
CA ILE A 116 -8.41 -8.82 -13.70
C ILE A 116 -9.16 -9.05 -12.39
N SER A 117 -9.01 -10.26 -11.81
CA SER A 117 -9.49 -10.50 -10.45
C SER A 117 -8.49 -9.92 -9.45
N ILE A 118 -8.99 -9.23 -8.42
CA ILE A 118 -8.15 -8.57 -7.42
C ILE A 118 -8.46 -9.10 -6.02
N LEU A 119 -7.43 -9.35 -5.22
CA LEU A 119 -7.53 -9.54 -3.77
C LEU A 119 -6.87 -8.34 -3.07
N ASN A 120 -7.69 -7.45 -2.52
CA ASN A 120 -7.23 -6.33 -1.69
C ASN A 120 -7.01 -6.81 -0.25
N VAL A 121 -5.86 -6.47 0.35
CA VAL A 121 -5.42 -7.00 1.64
C VAL A 121 -5.41 -5.91 2.71
N GLY A 122 -6.22 -6.07 3.75
CA GLY A 122 -6.22 -5.20 4.93
C GLY A 122 -5.18 -5.65 5.96
N TYR A 123 -3.90 -5.54 5.61
CA TYR A 123 -2.79 -5.99 6.44
C TYR A 123 -2.68 -5.17 7.74
N ARG A 124 -2.12 -5.78 8.80
CA ARG A 124 -1.94 -5.11 10.09
C ARG A 124 -0.96 -3.95 10.03
N LEU A 125 -1.29 -2.87 10.72
CA LEU A 125 -0.55 -1.61 10.71
C LEU A 125 0.21 -1.31 12.00
N ALA A 126 1.34 -0.63 11.85
CA ALA A 126 2.04 0.02 12.94
C ALA A 126 1.20 1.19 13.51
N PRO A 127 1.48 1.65 14.75
CA PRO A 127 2.44 1.10 15.71
C PRO A 127 1.90 -0.10 16.51
N LYS A 128 0.61 -0.45 16.36
CA LYS A 128 0.00 -1.57 17.10
C LYS A 128 0.64 -2.91 16.74
N TRP A 129 0.97 -3.08 15.46
CA TRP A 129 1.61 -4.28 14.95
C TRP A 129 2.93 -3.90 14.28
N LEU A 130 4.03 -4.23 14.95
CA LEU A 130 5.38 -3.86 14.51
C LEU A 130 5.78 -4.65 13.27
N PHE A 131 6.74 -4.14 12.50
CA PHE A 131 7.39 -4.96 11.47
C PHE A 131 7.94 -6.26 12.10
N PRO A 132 7.85 -7.41 11.42
CA PRO A 132 7.38 -7.64 10.04
C PRO A 132 5.89 -7.97 9.91
N THR A 133 5.05 -7.66 10.89
CA THR A 133 3.66 -8.17 10.97
C THR A 133 2.82 -7.90 9.71
N GLY A 134 2.69 -6.64 9.29
CA GLY A 134 1.90 -6.30 8.08
C GLY A 134 2.49 -6.87 6.78
N LEU A 135 3.82 -7.00 6.70
CA LEU A 135 4.50 -7.64 5.57
C LEU A 135 4.19 -9.15 5.55
N ASN A 136 4.21 -9.81 6.71
CA ASN A 136 3.85 -11.21 6.84
C ASN A 136 2.39 -11.45 6.47
N ASP A 137 1.46 -10.60 6.92
CA ASP A 137 0.05 -10.69 6.51
C ASP A 137 -0.10 -10.59 4.99
N SER A 138 0.60 -9.64 4.38
CA SER A 138 0.57 -9.41 2.93
C SER A 138 1.16 -10.60 2.15
N TYR A 139 2.24 -11.20 2.66
CA TYR A 139 2.82 -12.40 2.08
C TYR A 139 1.91 -13.63 2.25
N ASP A 140 1.34 -13.83 3.44
CA ASP A 140 0.41 -14.93 3.72
C ASP A 140 -0.84 -14.83 2.84
N ALA A 141 -1.35 -13.61 2.63
CA ALA A 141 -2.44 -13.35 1.68
C ALA A 141 -2.05 -13.68 0.23
N THR A 142 -0.81 -13.37 -0.17
CA THR A 142 -0.29 -13.70 -1.50
C THR A 142 -0.20 -15.21 -1.71
N VAL A 143 0.34 -15.94 -0.73
CA VAL A 143 0.42 -17.41 -0.76
C VAL A 143 -0.97 -18.04 -0.75
N TRP A 144 -1.89 -17.50 0.06
CA TRP A 144 -3.28 -17.96 0.06
C TRP A 144 -3.91 -17.76 -1.32
N ALA A 145 -3.75 -16.57 -1.93
CA ALA A 145 -4.32 -16.27 -3.23
C ALA A 145 -3.78 -17.19 -4.34
N ALA A 146 -2.47 -17.51 -4.31
CA ALA A 146 -1.84 -18.42 -5.27
C ALA A 146 -2.52 -19.81 -5.33
N HIS A 147 -2.99 -20.30 -4.18
CA HIS A 147 -3.58 -21.64 -4.06
C HIS A 147 -5.12 -21.68 -4.06
N ASN A 148 -5.78 -20.53 -3.85
CA ASN A 148 -7.23 -20.44 -3.70
C ASN A 148 -7.91 -19.59 -4.80
N ALA A 149 -7.13 -19.13 -5.79
CA ALA A 149 -7.57 -18.23 -6.84
C ALA A 149 -8.79 -18.72 -7.63
N GLU A 150 -8.79 -19.99 -8.07
CA GLU A 150 -9.84 -20.50 -8.95
C GLU A 150 -11.20 -20.56 -8.23
N GLU A 151 -11.20 -21.06 -7.00
CA GLU A 151 -12.40 -21.25 -6.19
C GLU A 151 -12.94 -19.94 -5.61
N HIS A 152 -12.07 -19.11 -5.04
CA HIS A 152 -12.51 -17.94 -4.26
C HIS A 152 -12.44 -16.62 -5.02
N LEU A 153 -11.52 -16.50 -5.97
CA LEU A 153 -11.27 -15.24 -6.70
C LEU A 153 -11.69 -15.34 -8.16
N SER A 154 -12.14 -16.53 -8.56
CA SER A 154 -12.42 -16.85 -9.94
C SER A 154 -11.19 -16.49 -10.81
N ALA A 155 -9.95 -16.68 -10.38
CA ALA A 155 -8.77 -16.26 -11.15
C ALA A 155 -7.88 -17.45 -11.51
N SER A 156 -7.06 -17.33 -12.55
CA SER A 156 -6.01 -18.30 -12.84
C SER A 156 -4.64 -17.63 -12.74
N PRO A 157 -3.87 -17.86 -11.67
CA PRO A 157 -2.54 -17.27 -11.51
C PRO A 157 -1.57 -17.67 -12.64
N THR A 158 -1.83 -18.79 -13.32
CA THR A 158 -1.06 -19.20 -14.51
C THR A 158 -1.31 -18.32 -15.75
N ALA A 159 -2.45 -17.62 -15.81
CA ALA A 159 -2.72 -16.60 -16.84
C ALA A 159 -1.97 -15.29 -16.56
N GLY A 160 -1.49 -15.11 -15.32
CA GLY A 160 -0.79 -13.95 -14.83
C GLY A 160 -1.04 -13.79 -13.34
N PHE A 161 0.02 -13.69 -12.56
CA PHE A 161 -0.05 -13.48 -11.12
C PHE A 161 0.77 -12.25 -10.73
N LEU A 162 0.07 -11.19 -10.36
CA LEU A 162 0.65 -9.91 -10.01
C LEU A 162 0.52 -9.66 -8.51
N VAL A 163 1.52 -8.98 -7.97
CA VAL A 163 1.44 -8.33 -6.66
C VAL A 163 1.74 -6.86 -6.85
N GLY A 164 1.00 -5.98 -6.19
CA GLY A 164 1.22 -4.57 -6.39
C GLY A 164 0.47 -3.68 -5.42
N GLY A 165 0.76 -2.39 -5.51
CA GLY A 165 0.21 -1.41 -4.61
C GLY A 165 0.76 -0.02 -4.87
N ILE A 166 0.50 0.85 -3.90
CA ILE A 166 0.90 2.24 -3.94
C ILE A 166 1.72 2.56 -2.68
N SER A 167 2.82 3.31 -2.83
CA SER A 167 3.63 3.80 -1.72
C SER A 167 4.14 2.69 -0.79
N SER A 168 3.63 2.59 0.45
CA SER A 168 3.97 1.51 1.38
C SER A 168 3.56 0.14 0.86
N GLY A 169 2.39 0.03 0.22
CA GLY A 169 1.95 -1.24 -0.39
C GLY A 169 2.83 -1.64 -1.58
N ALA A 170 3.32 -0.66 -2.34
CA ALA A 170 4.29 -0.90 -3.42
C ALA A 170 5.65 -1.36 -2.87
N ASN A 171 6.07 -0.86 -1.71
CA ASN A 171 7.25 -1.40 -1.00
C ASN A 171 7.04 -2.88 -0.63
N PHE A 172 5.93 -3.23 0.03
CA PHE A 172 5.63 -4.62 0.38
C PHE A 172 5.56 -5.53 -0.85
N ALA A 173 4.94 -5.07 -1.94
CA ALA A 173 4.88 -5.83 -3.19
C ALA A 173 6.28 -6.16 -3.74
N GLY A 174 7.22 -5.21 -3.69
CA GLY A 174 8.60 -5.46 -4.07
C GLY A 174 9.29 -6.52 -3.21
N VAL A 175 9.14 -6.43 -1.88
CA VAL A 175 9.72 -7.41 -0.94
C VAL A 175 9.09 -8.80 -1.11
N ILE A 176 7.77 -8.87 -1.31
CA ILE A 176 7.04 -10.11 -1.57
C ILE A 176 7.52 -10.79 -2.85
N ALA A 177 7.76 -10.05 -3.93
CA ALA A 177 8.27 -10.65 -5.17
C ALA A 177 9.61 -11.36 -4.97
N TYR A 178 10.58 -10.73 -4.31
CA TYR A 178 11.86 -11.38 -4.02
C TYR A 178 11.68 -12.57 -3.07
N THR A 179 10.85 -12.42 -2.03
CA THR A 179 10.59 -13.49 -1.05
C THR A 179 9.94 -14.71 -1.71
N ALA A 180 8.92 -14.49 -2.56
CA ALA A 180 8.21 -15.53 -3.30
C ALA A 180 9.11 -16.25 -4.31
N ARG A 181 9.99 -15.51 -4.99
CA ARG A 181 11.01 -16.08 -5.88
C ARG A 181 11.94 -16.99 -5.09
N ASP A 182 12.50 -16.49 -3.99
CA ASP A 182 13.51 -17.21 -3.21
C ASP A 182 12.93 -18.42 -2.47
N SER A 183 11.64 -18.38 -2.11
CA SER A 183 10.93 -19.52 -1.52
C SER A 183 10.39 -20.52 -2.54
N GLY A 184 10.46 -20.23 -3.85
CA GLY A 184 9.90 -21.07 -4.90
C GLY A 184 8.36 -21.12 -4.93
N LEU A 185 7.68 -20.02 -4.59
CA LEU A 185 6.21 -19.95 -4.65
C LEU A 185 5.71 -20.31 -6.05
N THR A 186 4.72 -21.21 -6.10
CA THR A 186 4.09 -21.67 -7.33
C THR A 186 2.57 -21.50 -7.24
N PRO A 187 1.90 -20.93 -8.26
CA PRO A 187 2.47 -20.33 -9.47
C PRO A 187 3.35 -19.11 -9.17
N PRO A 188 4.39 -18.83 -9.99
CA PRO A 188 5.30 -17.71 -9.75
C PRO A 188 4.60 -16.37 -9.98
N ILE A 189 5.03 -15.34 -9.27
CA ILE A 189 4.64 -13.95 -9.56
C ILE A 189 5.23 -13.57 -10.92
N THR A 190 4.38 -13.18 -11.86
CA THR A 190 4.74 -12.84 -13.24
C THR A 190 4.82 -11.34 -13.50
N GLY A 191 4.36 -10.51 -12.56
CA GLY A 191 4.36 -9.06 -12.73
C GLY A 191 4.22 -8.29 -11.42
N LEU A 192 4.65 -7.02 -11.46
CA LEU A 192 4.59 -6.11 -10.33
C LEU A 192 3.90 -4.81 -10.72
N PHE A 193 2.98 -4.33 -9.88
CA PHE A 193 2.43 -2.98 -9.96
C PHE A 193 3.00 -2.14 -8.82
N ILE A 194 3.97 -1.27 -9.11
CA ILE A 194 4.76 -0.54 -8.11
C ILE A 194 4.60 0.96 -8.33
N SER A 195 3.57 1.55 -7.71
CA SER A 195 3.32 2.99 -7.82
C SER A 195 3.96 3.75 -6.66
N ILE A 196 4.77 4.76 -6.97
CA ILE A 196 5.44 5.67 -6.01
C ILE A 196 6.04 4.97 -4.77
N PRO A 197 6.82 3.89 -4.94
CA PRO A 197 7.23 3.02 -3.84
C PRO A 197 8.15 3.71 -2.84
N VAL A 198 8.02 3.29 -1.58
CA VAL A 198 9.00 3.64 -0.55
C VAL A 198 10.20 2.70 -0.67
N CYS A 199 11.19 3.02 -1.50
CA CYS A 199 12.31 2.10 -1.77
C CYS A 199 13.50 2.26 -0.85
N LEU A 200 13.84 3.49 -0.46
CA LEU A 200 15.07 3.79 0.26
C LEU A 200 14.82 4.84 1.33
N MET A 201 15.24 4.52 2.54
CA MET A 201 15.15 5.43 3.68
C MET A 201 16.39 6.32 3.79
N PRO A 202 16.29 7.58 4.24
CA PRO A 202 17.42 8.50 4.40
C PRO A 202 18.53 7.94 5.27
N GLN A 203 18.16 7.15 6.28
CA GLN A 203 19.10 6.49 7.17
C GLN A 203 19.97 5.47 6.44
N ALA A 204 19.55 4.96 5.27
CA ALA A 204 20.33 4.08 4.43
C ALA A 204 21.17 4.82 3.37
N TYR A 205 21.09 6.15 3.27
CA TYR A 205 21.85 6.91 2.27
C TYR A 205 23.37 6.76 2.46
N HIS A 206 23.81 6.47 3.70
CA HIS A 206 25.22 6.19 3.99
C HIS A 206 25.76 4.95 3.26
N LEU A 207 24.88 4.04 2.82
CA LEU A 207 25.23 2.85 2.05
C LEU A 207 25.44 3.13 0.55
N LEU A 208 25.04 4.32 0.09
CA LEU A 208 25.18 4.72 -1.31
C LEU A 208 26.50 5.43 -1.56
N ASP A 209 27.02 5.28 -2.77
CA ASP A 209 28.14 6.08 -3.26
C ASP A 209 27.76 7.58 -3.34
N PRO A 210 28.74 8.49 -3.32
CA PRO A 210 28.48 9.93 -3.31
C PRO A 210 27.68 10.44 -4.51
N GLU A 211 27.85 9.84 -5.69
CA GLU A 211 27.17 10.28 -6.91
C GLU A 211 25.67 9.93 -6.81
N THR A 212 25.33 8.68 -6.50
CA THR A 212 23.95 8.25 -6.31
C THR A 212 23.29 9.03 -5.16
N ARG A 213 24.00 9.21 -4.04
CA ARG A 213 23.49 10.00 -2.91
C ARG A 213 23.19 11.45 -3.33
N GLY A 214 24.05 12.05 -4.15
CA GLY A 214 23.87 13.41 -4.66
C GLY A 214 22.63 13.62 -5.53
N GLN A 215 22.01 12.53 -6.02
CA GLN A 215 20.78 12.58 -6.82
C GLN A 215 19.50 12.51 -5.96
N LEU A 216 19.60 12.12 -4.69
CA LEU A 216 18.45 11.95 -3.80
C LEU A 216 18.05 13.27 -3.12
N LEU A 217 17.62 14.24 -3.93
CA LEU A 217 17.37 15.63 -3.50
C LEU A 217 15.94 15.90 -3.03
N SER A 218 15.05 14.90 -3.08
CA SER A 218 13.61 15.14 -2.88
C SER A 218 13.26 15.60 -1.47
N LEU A 219 14.05 15.20 -0.46
CA LEU A 219 13.85 15.60 0.93
C LEU A 219 14.33 17.02 1.22
N GLU A 220 15.27 17.52 0.45
CA GLU A 220 15.75 18.90 0.49
C GLU A 220 14.86 19.81 -0.34
N GLN A 221 14.57 19.42 -1.59
CA GLN A 221 13.81 20.23 -2.54
C GLN A 221 12.32 20.36 -2.17
N ASN A 222 11.76 19.33 -1.52
CA ASN A 222 10.35 19.30 -1.14
C ASN A 222 10.19 19.24 0.39
N ALA A 223 11.17 19.75 1.14
CA ALA A 223 11.23 19.65 2.59
C ALA A 223 9.97 20.19 3.30
N GLU A 224 9.38 21.25 2.73
CA GLU A 224 8.20 21.94 3.28
C GLU A 224 6.90 21.50 2.58
N ASN A 225 6.88 20.33 1.93
CA ASN A 225 5.67 19.81 1.31
C ASN A 225 4.58 19.62 2.38
N PRO A 226 3.39 20.23 2.23
CA PRO A 226 2.44 20.31 3.33
C PRO A 226 1.74 19.01 3.76
N LEU A 227 1.79 17.90 3.01
CA LEU A 227 1.33 16.58 3.52
C LEU A 227 2.48 15.71 4.03
N LEU A 228 3.64 15.81 3.38
CA LEU A 228 4.81 14.97 3.63
C LEU A 228 6.05 15.84 3.71
N THR A 229 6.13 16.64 4.77
CA THR A 229 7.35 17.40 5.04
C THR A 229 8.52 16.44 5.31
N ARG A 230 9.74 16.95 5.26
CA ARG A 230 10.92 16.20 5.67
C ARG A 230 10.78 15.66 7.09
N LYS A 231 10.21 16.47 8.00
CA LYS A 231 9.97 16.04 9.39
C LYS A 231 8.90 14.94 9.46
N SER A 232 7.79 15.07 8.74
CA SER A 232 6.74 14.03 8.68
C SER A 232 7.27 12.72 8.13
N LEU A 233 8.05 12.77 7.05
CA LEU A 233 8.70 11.61 6.47
C LEU A 233 9.69 10.99 7.46
N MET A 234 10.53 11.79 8.12
CA MET A 234 11.42 11.31 9.17
C MET A 234 10.69 10.75 10.38
N ASP A 235 9.52 11.26 10.75
CA ASP A 235 8.71 10.72 11.85
C ASP A 235 8.07 9.38 11.47
N ILE A 236 7.46 9.28 10.28
CA ILE A 236 6.86 8.04 9.73
C ILE A 236 7.94 6.96 9.59
N GLN A 237 9.08 7.33 9.00
CA GLN A 237 10.20 6.41 8.73
C GLN A 237 11.04 6.13 9.97
N GLY A 238 11.25 7.13 10.83
CA GLY A 238 11.99 7.01 12.09
C GLY A 238 11.23 6.22 13.14
N GLN A 239 9.90 6.32 13.19
CA GLN A 239 9.10 5.36 13.93
C GLN A 239 9.19 3.97 13.31
N THR A 240 9.13 3.84 11.97
CA THR A 240 9.33 2.54 11.32
C THR A 240 10.66 1.89 11.76
N LEU A 241 11.76 2.64 11.87
CA LEU A 241 13.04 2.17 12.40
C LEU A 241 13.04 1.85 13.91
N ARG A 242 12.41 2.68 14.75
CA ARG A 242 12.26 2.38 16.20
C ARG A 242 11.47 1.08 16.40
N LEU A 243 10.44 0.88 15.59
CA LEU A 243 9.56 -0.30 15.60
C LEU A 243 10.25 -1.53 14.97
N LEU A 244 11.16 -1.34 14.01
CA LEU A 244 12.03 -2.38 13.43
C LEU A 244 13.14 -2.84 14.40
N ALA A 245 13.64 -1.95 15.25
CA ALA A 245 14.81 -2.23 16.09
C ALA A 245 14.47 -2.90 17.43
N GLY A 246 13.20 -2.92 17.85
CA GLY A 246 12.81 -3.42 19.19
C GLY A 246 13.51 -2.69 20.35
N ARG A 247 14.06 -1.49 20.11
CA ARG A 247 14.84 -0.73 21.10
C ARG A 247 14.00 0.38 21.74
N PRO A 248 14.13 0.61 23.06
CA PRO A 248 13.50 1.73 23.73
C PRO A 248 13.94 3.08 23.13
N PRO A 249 13.10 4.13 23.27
CA PRO A 249 13.20 5.40 22.54
C PRO A 249 14.48 6.23 22.71
N ASP A 250 15.45 5.79 23.52
CA ASP A 250 16.54 6.63 24.03
C ASP A 250 17.89 6.43 23.33
N LEU A 251 17.95 5.68 22.23
CA LEU A 251 19.22 5.38 21.54
C LEU A 251 19.16 5.62 20.03
N ILE A 252 19.06 6.89 19.62
CA ILE A 252 19.68 7.35 18.36
C ILE A 252 20.32 8.71 18.68
N PRO A 253 21.64 8.89 18.52
CA PRO A 253 22.26 10.20 18.68
C PRO A 253 21.67 11.18 17.66
N THR A 254 21.42 12.40 18.11
CA THR A 254 21.00 13.57 17.32
C THR A 254 21.84 13.78 16.07
#